data_AF-A0A453GD95-F1
#
_entry.id   AF-A0A453GD95-F1
#
_cell.length_a   1.000
_cell.length_b   1.000
_cell.length_c   1.000
_cell.angle_alpha   90.00
_cell.angle_beta   90.00
_cell.angle_gamma   90.00
#
_symmetry.space_group_name_H-M   'P 1'
#
loop_
_entity.id
_entity.type
_entity.pdbx_description
1 polymer ?
#
loop_
_entity_poly.entity_id
_entity_poly.type
_entity_poly.pdbx_seq_one_letter_code
_entity_poly.pdbx_strand_id
1 'polypeptide(L)'
;MNKIMKSNPALYVLRERIRKGLKLYSSEPTEPYLSSQNYGEIFSNQIIRFVDDINVYRVTIHKTFEGNLTTKPINGAIFIFNPRTGQPTISEGHPHKCMGWTKASSFSAYESPRA
;
A
#
# COMPACT_ATOMS: atom_id res chain seq x y z
N MET A 1 -29.03 -12.28 9.60
CA MET A 1 -28.66 -11.50 8.38
C MET A 1 -28.14 -10.09 8.68
N ASN A 2 -28.70 -9.35 9.65
CA ASN A 2 -28.25 -7.97 10.00
C ASN A 2 -26.75 -7.81 10.29
N LYS A 3 -26.10 -8.76 10.98
CA LYS A 3 -24.67 -8.69 11.31
C LYS A 3 -23.79 -8.71 10.04
N ILE A 4 -24.13 -9.55 9.07
CA ILE A 4 -23.40 -9.65 7.79
C ILE A 4 -23.53 -8.35 6.99
N MET A 5 -24.72 -7.76 6.95
CA MET A 5 -24.94 -6.49 6.22
C MET A 5 -24.16 -5.31 6.79
N LYS A 6 -23.86 -5.31 8.10
CA LYS A 6 -23.09 -4.24 8.75
C LYS A 6 -21.58 -4.51 8.70
N SER A 7 -21.13 -5.74 8.92
CA SER A 7 -19.72 -6.06 9.14
C SER A 7 -18.99 -6.68 7.95
N ASN A 8 -19.65 -6.91 6.81
CA ASN A 8 -19.00 -7.52 5.65
C ASN A 8 -18.06 -6.51 4.94
N PRO A 9 -16.75 -6.77 4.89
CA PRO A 9 -15.78 -5.85 4.28
C PRO A 9 -15.97 -5.68 2.77
N ALA A 10 -16.45 -6.71 2.06
CA ALA A 10 -16.70 -6.61 0.63
C ALA A 10 -17.86 -5.65 0.33
N LEU A 11 -18.91 -5.67 1.16
CA LEU A 11 -20.02 -4.73 1.04
C LEU A 11 -19.61 -3.31 1.44
N TYR A 12 -18.72 -3.15 2.42
CA TYR A 12 -18.15 -1.86 2.77
C TYR A 12 -17.35 -1.26 1.60
N VAL A 13 -16.45 -2.04 0.99
CA VAL A 13 -15.68 -1.61 -0.19
C VAL A 13 -16.60 -1.22 -1.36
N LEU A 14 -17.68 -1.99 -1.59
CA LEU A 14 -18.66 -1.66 -2.62
C LEU A 14 -19.36 -0.32 -2.35
N ARG A 15 -19.81 -0.08 -1.11
CA ARG A 15 -20.42 1.19 -0.72
C ARG A 15 -19.47 2.36 -0.90
N GLU A 16 -18.21 2.23 -0.48
CA GLU A 16 -17.20 3.28 -0.65
C GLU A 16 -16.88 3.56 -2.12
N ARG A 17 -16.87 2.53 -2.99
CA ARG A 17 -16.71 2.72 -4.44
C ARG A 17 -17.88 3.49 -5.05
N ILE A 18 -19.12 3.14 -4.68
CA ILE A 18 -20.33 3.85 -5.14
C ILE A 18 -20.30 5.30 -4.62
N ARG A 19 -19.98 5.49 -3.34
CA ARG A 19 -19.87 6.82 -2.71
C ARG A 19 -18.85 7.71 -3.43
N LYS A 20 -17.65 7.18 -3.72
CA LYS A 20 -16.61 7.88 -4.49
C LYS A 20 -17.06 8.17 -5.92
N GLY A 21 -17.73 7.22 -6.58
CA GLY A 21 -18.27 7.41 -7.94
C GLY A 21 -19.34 8.51 -8.01
N LEU A 22 -20.17 8.61 -6.96
CA LEU A 22 -21.20 9.64 -6.81
C LEU A 22 -20.70 10.94 -6.19
N LYS A 23 -19.41 11.02 -5.81
CA LYS A 23 -18.78 12.18 -5.16
C LYS A 23 -19.47 12.63 -3.87
N LEU A 24 -20.03 11.70 -3.11
CA LEU A 24 -20.68 11.98 -1.83
C LEU A 24 -19.63 11.97 -0.72
N TYR A 25 -19.20 13.14 -0.25
CA TYR A 25 -18.25 13.23 0.86
C TYR A 25 -19.00 13.41 2.17
N SER A 26 -18.89 12.42 3.07
CA SER A 26 -19.32 12.50 4.47
C SER A 26 -18.08 12.41 5.36
N SER A 27 -18.06 13.22 6.43
CA SER A 27 -17.05 13.17 7.49
C SER A 27 -17.41 12.09 8.50
N GLU A 28 -17.46 10.84 8.07
CA GLU A 28 -17.53 9.73 9.03
C GLU A 28 -16.26 9.73 9.90
N PRO A 29 -16.38 9.33 11.19
CA PRO A 29 -15.22 9.25 12.06
C PRO A 29 -14.25 8.19 11.51
N THR A 30 -13.13 8.66 10.99
CA THR A 30 -12.01 7.80 10.60
C THR A 30 -11.25 7.33 11.83
N GLU A 31 -10.63 6.15 11.77
CA GLU A 31 -9.67 5.76 12.79
C GLU A 31 -8.58 6.84 12.91
N PRO A 32 -8.18 7.20 14.14
CA PRO A 32 -7.18 8.23 14.36
C PRO A 32 -5.83 7.77 13.79
N TYR A 33 -5.16 8.66 13.05
CA TYR A 33 -3.82 8.40 12.56
C TYR A 33 -2.83 8.23 13.72
N LEU A 34 -1.72 7.55 13.43
CA LEU A 34 -0.58 7.53 14.35
C LEU A 34 0.00 8.95 14.49
N SER A 35 0.23 9.35 15.72
CA SER A 35 0.63 10.68 16.15
C SER A 35 1.50 10.56 17.41
N SER A 36 2.11 11.66 17.84
CA SER A 36 2.89 11.68 19.09
C SER A 36 2.03 11.37 20.32
N GLN A 37 0.71 11.59 20.26
CA GLN A 37 -0.22 11.34 21.36
C GLN A 37 -0.56 9.86 21.56
N ASN A 38 -0.62 9.06 20.48
CA ASN A 38 -0.95 7.62 20.51
C ASN A 38 0.24 6.72 20.15
N TYR A 39 1.46 7.28 20.07
CA TYR A 39 2.68 6.54 19.70
C TYR A 39 2.95 5.34 20.62
N GLY A 40 2.58 5.40 21.90
CA GLY A 40 2.76 4.29 22.84
C GLY A 40 1.98 3.02 22.48
N GLU A 41 0.87 3.14 21.74
CA GLU A 41 0.00 2.00 21.41
C GLU A 41 0.67 0.98 20.47
N ILE A 42 1.67 1.43 19.70
CA ILE A 42 2.42 0.57 18.78
C ILE A 42 3.22 -0.53 19.49
N PHE A 43 3.50 -0.34 20.79
CA PHE A 43 4.23 -1.29 21.64
C PHE A 43 3.31 -2.12 22.53
N SER A 44 2.00 -2.07 22.30
CA SER A 44 1.02 -2.86 23.04
C SER A 44 1.22 -4.37 22.83
N ASN A 45 0.43 -5.17 23.54
CA ASN A 45 0.51 -6.62 23.41
C ASN A 45 0.04 -7.17 22.05
N GLN A 46 -0.60 -6.32 21.23
CA GLN A 46 -1.05 -6.68 19.89
C GLN A 46 0.13 -6.75 18.91
N ILE A 47 0.04 -7.62 17.91
CA ILE A 47 1.05 -7.70 16.85
C ILE A 47 0.75 -6.61 15.82
N ILE A 48 1.43 -5.48 15.95
CA ILE A 48 1.37 -4.37 15.01
C ILE A 48 2.54 -4.50 14.02
N ARG A 49 2.29 -4.21 12.74
CA ARG A 49 3.31 -4.21 11.69
C ARG A 49 3.24 -2.91 10.89
N PHE A 50 4.39 -2.29 10.69
CA PHE A 50 4.55 -1.26 9.68
C PHE A 50 4.76 -1.92 8.33
N VAL A 51 4.11 -1.39 7.30
CA VAL A 51 4.30 -1.77 5.91
C VAL A 51 4.75 -0.50 5.20
N ASP A 52 5.98 -0.52 4.69
CA ASP A 52 6.53 0.56 3.87
C ASP A 52 6.65 0.07 2.43
N ASP A 53 5.99 0.81 1.53
CA ASP A 53 5.93 0.53 0.10
C ASP A 53 6.70 1.51 -0.78
N ILE A 54 7.50 2.42 -0.19
CA ILE A 54 8.26 3.44 -0.93
C ILE A 54 9.19 2.80 -1.97
N ASN A 55 9.76 1.64 -1.67
CA ASN A 55 10.76 0.98 -2.50
C ASN A 55 10.23 -0.19 -3.35
N VAL A 56 8.91 -0.36 -3.46
CA VAL A 56 8.29 -1.48 -4.21
C VAL A 56 8.53 -1.36 -5.70
N TYR A 57 8.40 -0.15 -6.24
CA TYR A 57 8.62 0.12 -7.64
C TYR A 57 9.69 1.19 -7.81
N ARG A 58 10.86 0.76 -8.27
CA ARG A 58 12.01 1.63 -8.52
C ARG A 58 12.39 1.58 -9.98
N VAL A 59 12.78 2.73 -10.53
CA VAL A 59 13.20 2.85 -11.93
C VAL A 59 14.54 3.58 -12.03
N THR A 60 15.29 3.22 -13.06
CA THR A 60 16.48 3.94 -13.51
C THR A 60 16.17 4.63 -14.83
N ILE A 61 16.63 5.87 -14.99
CA ILE A 61 16.40 6.65 -16.20
C ILE A 61 17.66 6.54 -17.07
N HIS A 62 17.49 6.26 -18.36
CA HIS A 62 18.57 6.25 -19.34
C HIS A 62 18.17 7.02 -20.59
N LYS A 63 19.15 7.67 -21.22
CA LYS A 63 18.99 8.36 -22.51
C LYS A 63 19.14 7.37 -23.65
N THR A 64 18.19 7.38 -24.58
CA THR A 64 18.32 6.65 -25.85
C THR A 64 19.21 7.42 -26.82
N PHE A 65 19.66 6.74 -27.87
CA PHE A 65 20.46 7.37 -28.93
C PHE A 65 19.71 8.52 -29.64
N GLU A 66 18.39 8.40 -29.78
CA GLU A 66 17.50 9.43 -30.32
C GLU A 66 17.30 10.64 -29.38
N GLY A 67 17.88 10.60 -28.17
CA GLY A 67 17.78 11.67 -27.17
C GLY A 67 16.60 11.54 -26.20
N ASN A 68 15.76 10.51 -26.33
CA ASN A 68 14.61 10.30 -25.46
C ASN A 68 15.04 9.77 -24.07
N LEU A 69 14.37 10.19 -23.01
CA LEU A 69 14.54 9.63 -21.67
C LEU A 69 13.61 8.43 -21.49
N THR A 70 14.15 7.29 -21.13
CA THR A 70 13.39 6.04 -20.93
C THR A 70 13.70 5.45 -19.56
N THR A 71 12.68 4.84 -18.94
CA THR A 71 12.77 4.25 -17.60
C THR A 71 12.92 2.74 -17.68
N LYS A 72 13.88 2.17 -16.94
CA LYS A 72 14.04 0.72 -16.74
C LYS A 72 13.72 0.35 -15.30
N PRO A 73 12.81 -0.59 -15.04
CA PRO A 73 12.53 -1.05 -13.69
C PRO A 73 13.75 -1.76 -13.11
N ILE A 74 14.00 -1.54 -11.82
CA ILE A 74 14.98 -2.27 -11.03
C ILE A 74 14.27 -3.03 -9.91
N ASN A 75 14.97 -3.93 -9.23
CA ASN A 75 14.41 -4.67 -8.11
C ASN A 75 13.90 -3.70 -7.04
N GLY A 76 12.70 -3.97 -6.57
CA GLY A 76 12.07 -3.29 -5.44
C GLY A 76 11.92 -4.24 -4.26
N ALA A 77 11.46 -3.70 -3.13
CA ALA A 77 11.14 -4.50 -1.96
C ALA A 77 10.03 -3.83 -1.13
N ILE A 78 9.22 -4.66 -0.48
CA ILE A 78 8.27 -4.25 0.55
C ILE A 78 8.94 -4.47 1.89
N PHE A 79 8.98 -3.44 2.72
CA PHE A 79 9.57 -3.52 4.05
C PHE A 79 8.47 -3.65 5.09
N ILE A 80 8.48 -4.77 5.82
CA ILE A 80 7.53 -5.05 6.89
C ILE A 80 8.30 -5.08 8.20
N PHE A 81 7.86 -4.31 9.19
CA PHE A 81 8.58 -4.18 10.45
C PHE A 81 7.66 -4.29 11.66
N ASN A 82 8.05 -5.11 12.63
CA ASN A 82 7.37 -5.18 13.92
C ASN A 82 8.11 -4.31 14.95
N PRO A 83 7.51 -3.20 15.42
CA PRO A 83 8.17 -2.27 16.35
C PRO A 83 8.43 -2.85 17.74
N ARG A 84 7.70 -3.90 18.14
CA ARG A 84 7.87 -4.52 19.47
C ARG A 84 9.01 -5.51 19.50
N THR A 85 9.15 -6.34 18.46
CA THR A 85 10.18 -7.38 18.40
C THR A 85 11.42 -6.96 17.65
N GLY A 86 11.34 -5.86 16.89
CA GLY A 86 12.42 -5.38 16.03
C GLY A 86 12.68 -6.27 14.81
N GLN A 87 11.83 -7.28 14.54
CA GLN A 87 12.03 -8.22 13.44
C GLN A 87 11.60 -7.60 12.10
N PRO A 88 12.52 -7.42 11.13
CA PRO A 88 12.17 -7.03 9.79
C PRO A 88 11.79 -8.27 8.96
N THR A 89 10.84 -8.10 8.05
CA THR A 89 10.53 -9.04 6.99
C THR A 89 10.59 -8.27 5.68
N ILE A 90 11.35 -8.77 4.72
CA ILE A 90 11.52 -8.14 3.41
C ILE A 90 10.90 -9.08 2.38
N SER A 91 9.99 -8.55 1.56
CA SER A 91 9.46 -9.24 0.39
C SER A 91 10.05 -8.62 -0.87
N GLU A 92 10.78 -9.42 -1.65
CA GLU A 92 11.45 -8.95 -2.86
C GLU A 92 10.48 -8.79 -4.03
N GLY A 93 10.45 -7.58 -4.60
CA GLY A 93 9.74 -7.26 -5.82
C GLY A 93 10.66 -7.42 -7.03
N HIS A 94 10.47 -8.50 -7.79
CA HIS A 94 11.23 -8.72 -9.01
C HIS A 94 10.66 -7.92 -10.21
N PRO A 95 11.52 -7.36 -11.09
CA PRO A 95 11.11 -6.52 -12.21
C PRO A 95 10.16 -7.22 -13.20
N HIS A 96 10.22 -8.54 -13.33
CA HIS A 96 9.31 -9.25 -14.23
C HIS A 96 7.84 -9.10 -13.83
N LYS A 97 7.54 -8.91 -12.54
CA LYS A 97 6.17 -8.72 -12.04
C LYS A 97 5.51 -7.44 -12.56
N CYS A 98 6.31 -6.43 -12.92
CA CYS A 98 5.78 -5.18 -13.47
C CYS A 98 5.61 -5.20 -15.00
N MET A 99 6.02 -6.28 -15.69
CA MET A 99 5.79 -6.42 -17.13
C MET A 99 4.29 -6.57 -17.41
N GLY A 100 3.72 -5.59 -18.12
CA GLY A 100 2.29 -5.53 -18.46
C GLY A 100 1.54 -4.36 -17.82
N TRP A 101 2.16 -3.64 -16.87
CA TRP A 101 1.56 -2.45 -16.25
C TRP A 101 2.01 -1.18 -16.95
N THR A 102 1.05 -0.36 -17.40
CA THR A 102 1.34 0.92 -18.05
C THR A 102 1.62 2.04 -17.04
N LYS A 103 1.13 1.91 -15.80
CA LYS A 103 1.28 2.90 -14.72
C LYS A 103 1.96 2.29 -13.50
N ALA A 104 3.14 2.81 -13.19
CA ALA A 104 3.97 2.43 -12.04
C ALA A 104 3.24 2.50 -10.69
N SER A 105 2.53 3.60 -10.43
CA SER A 105 1.79 3.82 -9.18
C SER A 105 0.66 2.81 -8.97
N SER A 106 0.02 2.38 -10.06
CA SER A 106 -1.04 1.37 -10.01
C SER A 106 -0.49 -0.02 -9.69
N PHE A 107 0.70 -0.36 -10.20
CA PHE A 107 1.38 -1.60 -9.86
C PHE A 107 1.81 -1.63 -8.39
N SER A 108 2.46 -0.56 -7.90
CA SER A 108 2.90 -0.46 -6.50
C SER A 108 1.72 -0.66 -5.54
N ALA A 109 0.63 0.10 -5.74
CA ALA A 109 -0.55 0.01 -4.88
C ALA A 109 -1.26 -1.37 -4.93
N TYR A 110 -1.04 -2.14 -5.98
CA TYR A 110 -1.62 -3.49 -6.15
C TYR A 110 -0.76 -4.59 -5.53
N GLU A 111 0.56 -4.47 -5.61
CA GLU A 111 1.50 -5.50 -5.14
C GLU A 111 1.78 -5.37 -3.63
N SER A 112 1.84 -4.15 -3.07
CA SER A 112 2.10 -3.94 -1.63
C SER A 112 1.19 -4.76 -0.70
N PRO A 113 -0.14 -4.85 -0.92
CA PRO A 113 -1.04 -5.61 -0.05
C PRO A 113 -0.94 -7.13 -0.20
N ARG A 114 -0.15 -7.66 -1.14
CA ARG A 114 -0.05 -9.09 -1.45
C ARG A 114 1.17 -9.77 -0.85
N ALA A 115 2.05 -9.01 -0.20
CA ALA A 115 3.27 -9.51 0.43
C ALA A 115 3.06 -10.03 1.85
#